data_AF-A0A3D1J326-F1
#
_entry.id   AF-A0A3D1J326-F1
#
_cell.length_a   1.000
_cell.length_b   1.000
_cell.length_c   1.000
_cell.angle_alpha   90.00
_cell.angle_beta   90.00
_cell.angle_gamma   90.00
#
_symmetry.space_group_name_H-M   'P 1'
#
loop_
_entity.id
_entity.type
_entity.pdbx_description
1 polymer ?
#
loop_
_entity_poly.entity_id
_entity_poly.type
_entity_poly.pdbx_seq_one_letter_code
_entity_poly.pdbx_strand_id
1 'polypeptide(L)'
;MMMFRHFKRPYLRAGLFAACVVALVLILQQNDSAPEPASSRVTDAVFPIPSHMPYGSSPATADDNPNIALTKRLANPLERAQNLRLVYDKYKTSNDPAERNTAYRAWSACFPTFVAPQGQAVTLDLATRALPQNGANSAERIDAYRALMGRCKDFFDMPHDAVIAQTQQQNGAWLSGDLRTPGERAAKYLADGKTQEAASTAHAIIASQDPFAIYSLREFMGTYLALPGNAQSGQAPGQQDVRALAFYIVPCELGMECGPDSLTALQLCAHTGECLGTVAERYLHAFSAQVDRTVLENESRRIADAIKAGDYRALGL
;
A
#
# COMPACT_ATOMS: atom_id res chain seq x y z
N MET A 1 -65.77 -20.15 20.95
CA MET A 1 -64.92 -21.32 21.22
C MET A 1 -63.76 -21.26 20.21
N MET A 2 -62.75 -20.37 20.31
CA MET A 2 -61.77 -20.07 21.36
C MET A 2 -61.06 -21.31 21.93
N MET A 3 -59.88 -21.66 21.40
CA MET A 3 -58.61 -21.59 22.14
C MET A 3 -57.39 -21.72 21.22
N PHE A 4 -56.31 -21.08 21.67
CA PHE A 4 -55.10 -20.61 20.98
C PHE A 4 -53.85 -21.21 21.67
N ARG A 5 -52.66 -21.07 21.04
CA ARG A 5 -51.26 -21.14 21.59
C ARG A 5 -50.51 -22.48 21.33
N HIS A 6 -49.22 -22.54 20.98
CA HIS A 6 -48.08 -21.60 21.08
C HIS A 6 -47.05 -21.82 19.95
N PHE A 7 -46.62 -20.74 19.27
CA PHE A 7 -45.35 -20.69 18.52
C PHE A 7 -44.44 -19.66 19.21
N LYS A 8 -43.25 -20.06 19.66
CA LYS A 8 -42.23 -19.17 20.23
C LYS A 8 -41.33 -18.64 19.10
N ARG A 9 -41.19 -17.32 18.99
CA ARG A 9 -40.17 -16.63 18.16
C ARG A 9 -38.95 -16.27 19.02
N PRO A 10 -37.72 -16.41 18.50
CA PRO A 10 -36.57 -15.68 19.01
C PRO A 10 -35.94 -14.82 17.90
N TYR A 11 -36.38 -13.57 17.76
CA TYR A 11 -35.68 -12.56 16.94
C TYR A 11 -35.79 -11.21 17.64
N LEU A 12 -34.94 -10.99 18.64
CA LEU A 12 -34.86 -9.69 19.31
C LEU A 12 -33.49 -9.49 20.00
N ARG A 13 -32.39 -9.76 19.29
CA ARG A 13 -31.03 -9.35 19.73
C ARG A 13 -30.08 -8.85 18.63
N ALA A 14 -30.46 -8.90 17.34
CA ALA A 14 -29.58 -8.42 16.26
C ALA A 14 -29.71 -6.92 15.93
N GLY A 15 -30.71 -6.21 16.47
CA GLY A 15 -31.00 -4.82 16.10
C GLY A 15 -30.18 -3.74 16.84
N LEU A 16 -29.54 -4.06 17.98
CA LEU A 16 -28.88 -3.03 18.79
C LEU A 16 -27.44 -2.70 18.33
N PHE A 17 -26.72 -3.65 17.73
CA PHE A 17 -25.33 -3.42 17.32
C PHE A 17 -25.21 -2.58 16.04
N ALA A 18 -26.17 -2.68 15.12
CA ALA A 18 -26.18 -1.87 13.90
C ALA A 18 -26.46 -0.38 14.17
N ALA A 19 -27.25 -0.07 15.21
CA ALA A 19 -27.58 1.31 15.57
C ALA A 19 -26.41 2.06 16.23
N CYS A 20 -25.54 1.38 16.99
CA CYS A 20 -24.40 2.02 17.63
C CYS A 20 -23.27 2.39 16.66
N VAL A 21 -23.06 1.61 15.60
CA VAL A 21 -22.01 1.91 14.60
C VAL A 21 -22.42 3.07 13.70
N VAL A 22 -23.70 3.18 13.32
CA VAL A 22 -24.20 4.30 12.52
C VAL A 22 -24.20 5.62 13.32
N ALA A 23 -24.52 5.57 14.63
CA ALA A 23 -24.46 6.76 15.49
C ALA A 23 -23.02 7.28 15.68
N LEU A 24 -22.02 6.40 15.76
CA LEU A 24 -20.62 6.81 15.90
C LEU A 24 -20.07 7.48 14.63
N VAL A 25 -20.50 7.01 13.45
CA VAL A 25 -20.11 7.59 12.14
C VAL A 25 -20.76 8.97 11.94
N LEU A 26 -22.01 9.16 12.36
CA LEU A 26 -22.69 10.46 12.24
C LEU A 26 -22.13 11.53 13.19
N ILE A 27 -21.70 11.14 14.40
CA ILE A 27 -21.08 12.09 15.35
C ILE A 27 -19.69 12.54 14.86
N LEU A 28 -18.96 11.68 14.15
CA LEU A 28 -17.66 12.04 13.57
C LEU A 28 -17.78 12.93 12.33
N GLN A 29 -18.90 12.89 11.60
CA GLN A 29 -19.13 13.74 10.42
C GLN A 29 -19.68 15.14 10.75
N GLN A 30 -20.26 15.36 11.92
CA GLN A 30 -20.85 16.66 12.28
C GLN A 30 -19.84 17.68 12.83
N ASN A 31 -18.60 17.28 13.11
CA ASN A 31 -17.62 18.17 13.75
C ASN A 31 -16.76 19.03 12.78
N ASP A 32 -16.96 18.92 11.47
CA ASP A 32 -16.17 19.66 10.45
C ASP A 32 -16.83 20.92 9.88
N SER A 33 -17.89 21.45 10.52
CA SER A 33 -18.49 22.72 10.11
C SER A 33 -17.83 23.91 10.81
N ALA A 34 -16.64 24.31 10.36
CA ALA A 34 -16.13 25.66 10.58
C ALA A 34 -16.64 26.60 9.46
N PRO A 35 -16.99 27.86 9.75
CA PRO A 35 -17.67 28.74 8.82
C PRO A 35 -16.74 29.26 7.70
N GLU A 36 -17.24 29.26 6.47
CA GLU A 36 -16.60 29.84 5.29
C GLU A 36 -16.32 31.36 5.47
N PRO A 37 -15.11 31.85 5.14
CA PRO A 37 -14.92 33.25 4.88
C PRO A 37 -15.33 33.61 3.44
N ALA A 38 -15.87 34.82 3.33
CA ALA A 38 -16.56 35.39 2.21
C ALA A 38 -15.81 35.41 0.86
N SER A 39 -16.60 35.17 -0.18
CA SER A 39 -16.35 35.47 -1.59
C SER A 39 -15.64 36.81 -1.79
N SER A 40 -14.45 36.77 -2.40
CA SER A 40 -13.83 37.91 -3.04
C SER A 40 -13.61 37.58 -4.51
N ARG A 41 -14.42 38.22 -5.36
CA ARG A 41 -14.18 38.30 -6.81
C ARG A 41 -12.83 38.97 -7.04
N VAL A 42 -11.91 38.26 -7.69
CA VAL A 42 -10.74 38.86 -8.33
C VAL A 42 -10.79 38.55 -9.82
N THR A 43 -10.70 39.63 -10.57
CA THR A 43 -10.81 39.83 -12.01
C THR A 43 -9.81 39.03 -12.83
N ASP A 44 -10.24 38.71 -14.06
CA ASP A 44 -9.42 38.23 -15.17
C ASP A 44 -8.06 38.93 -15.26
N ALA A 45 -6.99 38.14 -15.10
CA ALA A 45 -5.65 38.51 -15.52
C ALA A 45 -5.06 37.35 -16.34
N VAL A 46 -5.08 37.54 -17.66
CA VAL A 46 -4.32 36.75 -18.62
C VAL A 46 -2.84 36.96 -18.31
N PHE A 47 -2.15 35.93 -17.81
CA PHE A 47 -0.70 35.93 -17.68
C PHE A 47 -0.06 35.14 -18.84
N PRO A 48 0.94 35.70 -19.55
CA PRO A 48 1.65 34.99 -20.60
C PRO A 48 2.52 33.88 -20.01
N ILE A 49 2.43 32.68 -20.61
CA ILE A 49 3.29 31.52 -20.33
C ILE A 49 4.71 31.86 -20.81
N PRO A 50 5.75 31.83 -19.96
CA PRO A 50 7.13 31.88 -20.43
C PRO A 50 7.51 30.51 -20.99
N SER A 51 7.62 30.44 -22.31
CA SER A 51 8.39 29.39 -22.99
C SER A 51 9.87 29.55 -22.62
N HIS A 52 10.53 28.43 -22.32
CA HIS A 52 11.97 28.26 -22.01
C HIS A 52 12.34 28.24 -20.52
N MET A 53 12.37 27.04 -19.93
CA MET A 53 13.21 26.76 -18.75
C MET A 53 14.64 26.47 -19.22
N PRO A 54 15.67 27.16 -18.69
CA PRO A 54 17.05 26.79 -18.92
C PRO A 54 17.39 25.57 -18.05
N TYR A 55 17.81 24.49 -18.70
CA TYR A 55 18.51 23.38 -18.06
C TYR A 55 19.84 23.89 -17.48
N GLY A 56 19.81 24.34 -16.23
CA GLY A 56 21.00 24.62 -15.44
C GLY A 56 21.60 23.30 -14.95
N SER A 57 22.56 22.77 -15.70
CA SER A 57 23.41 21.67 -15.29
C SER A 57 24.36 22.12 -14.19
N SER A 58 24.02 21.81 -12.94
CA SER A 58 25.01 21.58 -11.88
C SER A 58 24.87 20.15 -11.40
N PRO A 59 25.95 19.35 -11.37
CA PRO A 59 25.90 18.01 -10.82
C PRO A 59 25.84 18.16 -9.30
N ALA A 60 24.63 18.18 -8.75
CA ALA A 60 24.47 17.76 -7.37
C ALA A 60 24.97 16.31 -7.32
N THR A 61 26.06 16.08 -6.61
CA THR A 61 26.55 14.73 -6.29
C THR A 61 25.37 13.94 -5.72
N ALA A 62 25.05 12.81 -6.35
CA ALA A 62 23.89 11.97 -6.04
C ALA A 62 23.87 11.42 -4.58
N ASP A 63 24.88 11.74 -3.77
CA ASP A 63 25.04 11.28 -2.38
C ASP A 63 24.29 12.12 -1.34
N ASP A 64 23.90 13.37 -1.61
CA ASP A 64 23.28 14.25 -0.58
C ASP A 64 21.75 14.28 -0.61
N ASN A 65 21.09 13.53 -1.51
CA ASN A 65 19.64 13.41 -1.47
C ASN A 65 19.26 12.23 -0.55
N PRO A 66 18.71 12.45 0.66
CA PRO A 66 18.34 11.38 1.58
C PRO A 66 17.27 10.44 0.99
N ASN A 67 16.65 10.81 -0.13
CA ASN A 67 15.70 9.98 -0.86
C ASN A 67 16.38 8.95 -1.79
N ILE A 68 17.62 9.18 -2.25
CA ILE A 68 18.42 8.23 -3.04
C ILE A 68 19.00 7.13 -2.14
N ALA A 69 19.32 7.46 -0.90
CA ALA A 69 19.80 6.49 0.09
C ALA A 69 18.79 5.36 0.38
N LEU A 70 17.51 5.53 0.01
CA LEU A 70 16.45 4.54 0.20
C LEU A 70 16.30 3.53 -0.96
N THR A 71 17.00 3.73 -2.09
CA THR A 71 16.75 2.99 -3.34
C THR A 71 17.84 1.96 -3.67
N LYS A 72 18.53 1.45 -2.66
CA LYS A 72 19.56 0.40 -2.83
C LYS A 72 18.90 -0.90 -3.28
N ARG A 73 19.39 -1.48 -4.39
CA ARG A 73 18.92 -2.77 -4.90
C ARG A 73 19.35 -3.92 -3.97
N LEU A 74 18.60 -4.14 -2.89
CA LEU A 74 18.88 -5.15 -1.87
C LEU A 74 18.55 -6.60 -2.31
N ALA A 75 18.35 -6.85 -3.61
CA ALA A 75 17.90 -8.14 -4.17
C ALA A 75 16.58 -8.67 -3.54
N ASN A 76 15.77 -7.77 -2.96
CA ASN A 76 14.49 -8.03 -2.28
C ASN A 76 14.49 -9.31 -1.41
N PRO A 77 15.15 -9.30 -0.23
CA PRO A 77 15.35 -10.50 0.57
C PRO A 77 14.05 -11.05 1.18
N LEU A 78 12.94 -10.31 1.10
CA LEU A 78 11.70 -10.61 1.78
C LEU A 78 10.81 -11.61 1.04
N GLU A 79 10.72 -11.54 -0.29
CA GLU A 79 9.72 -12.31 -1.04
C GLU A 79 9.87 -13.81 -0.84
N ARG A 80 11.12 -14.29 -0.74
CA ARG A 80 11.44 -15.71 -0.53
C ARG A 80 11.75 -16.07 0.92
N ALA A 81 11.78 -15.09 1.83
CA ALA A 81 12.15 -15.33 3.22
C ALA A 81 11.15 -16.26 3.90
N GLN A 82 11.68 -17.38 4.42
CA GLN A 82 10.91 -18.32 5.24
C GLN A 82 10.88 -17.90 6.72
N ASN A 83 11.70 -16.93 7.11
CA ASN A 83 11.78 -16.42 8.46
C ASN A 83 11.99 -14.90 8.43
N LEU A 84 10.89 -14.17 8.63
CA LEU A 84 10.89 -12.72 8.58
C LEU A 84 11.59 -12.10 9.80
N ARG A 85 11.68 -12.83 10.91
CA ARG A 85 12.39 -12.35 12.10
C ARG A 85 13.89 -12.21 11.86
N LEU A 86 14.50 -13.16 11.15
CA LEU A 86 15.92 -13.07 10.79
C LEU A 86 16.21 -11.87 9.89
N VAL A 87 15.32 -11.56 8.95
CA VAL A 87 15.45 -10.37 8.09
C VAL A 87 15.31 -9.10 8.92
N TYR A 88 14.33 -9.05 9.82
CA TYR A 88 14.15 -7.93 10.74
C TYR A 88 15.38 -7.69 11.60
N ASP A 89 15.85 -8.72 12.32
CA ASP A 89 16.97 -8.58 13.25
C ASP A 89 18.27 -8.19 12.54
N LYS A 90 18.47 -8.63 11.29
CA LYS A 90 19.62 -8.26 10.47
C LYS A 90 19.67 -6.76 10.19
N TYR A 91 18.54 -6.12 9.91
CA TYR A 91 18.52 -4.76 9.38
C TYR A 91 17.98 -3.69 10.34
N LYS A 92 17.32 -4.07 11.45
CA LYS A 92 16.65 -3.12 12.35
C LYS A 92 17.57 -2.04 12.95
N THR A 93 18.86 -2.34 13.14
CA THR A 93 19.86 -1.40 13.68
C THR A 93 20.78 -0.84 12.60
N SER A 94 20.47 -1.02 11.32
CA SER A 94 21.32 -0.51 10.24
C SER A 94 21.33 1.02 10.22
N ASN A 95 22.49 1.60 9.89
CA ASN A 95 22.61 3.03 9.61
C ASN A 95 22.04 3.39 8.22
N ASP A 96 21.89 2.40 7.33
CA ASP A 96 21.30 2.56 6.00
C ASP A 96 19.76 2.63 6.09
N PRO A 97 19.11 3.73 5.67
CA PRO A 97 17.65 3.86 5.67
C PRO A 97 16.93 2.79 4.85
N ALA A 98 17.48 2.33 3.72
CA ALA A 98 16.87 1.29 2.88
C ALA A 98 16.81 -0.06 3.62
N GLU A 99 17.87 -0.36 4.37
CA GLU A 99 17.95 -1.56 5.18
C GLU A 99 16.96 -1.49 6.36
N ARG A 100 16.88 -0.35 7.06
CA ARG A 100 15.86 -0.18 8.11
C ARG A 100 14.43 -0.31 7.57
N ASN A 101 14.15 0.20 6.37
CA ASN A 101 12.86 0.00 5.73
C ASN A 101 12.59 -1.49 5.43
N THR A 102 13.62 -2.25 5.02
CA THR A 102 13.51 -3.71 4.86
C THR A 102 13.14 -4.41 6.18
N ALA A 103 13.73 -3.98 7.30
CA ALA A 103 13.31 -4.47 8.62
C ALA A 103 11.85 -4.12 8.92
N TYR A 104 11.46 -2.85 8.73
CA TYR A 104 10.08 -2.40 8.93
C TYR A 104 9.08 -3.26 8.15
N ARG A 105 9.36 -3.58 6.88
CA ARG A 105 8.50 -4.45 6.07
C ARG A 105 8.41 -5.88 6.59
N ALA A 106 9.54 -6.44 7.05
CA ALA A 106 9.54 -7.75 7.69
C ALA A 106 8.61 -7.77 8.90
N TRP A 107 8.64 -6.70 9.70
CA TRP A 107 7.76 -6.51 10.86
C TRP A 107 6.29 -6.33 10.45
N SER A 108 6.01 -5.42 9.51
CA SER A 108 4.65 -5.07 9.09
C SER A 108 3.96 -6.18 8.31
N ALA A 109 4.71 -7.15 7.77
CA ALA A 109 4.14 -8.35 7.19
C ALA A 109 3.52 -9.29 8.25
N CYS A 110 3.96 -9.18 9.50
CA CYS A 110 3.48 -9.98 10.62
C CYS A 110 2.50 -9.22 11.52
N PHE A 111 2.72 -7.93 11.75
CA PHE A 111 1.96 -7.12 12.71
C PHE A 111 1.21 -5.97 12.03
N PRO A 112 -0.01 -5.64 12.46
CA PRO A 112 -0.70 -6.10 13.68
C PRO A 112 -1.48 -7.42 13.53
N THR A 113 -1.45 -8.06 12.37
CA THR A 113 -2.24 -9.27 12.05
C THR A 113 -2.09 -10.39 13.09
N PHE A 114 -0.86 -10.66 13.53
CA PHE A 114 -0.54 -11.75 14.45
C PHE A 114 -0.27 -11.27 15.89
N VAL A 115 -1.07 -10.32 16.39
CA VAL A 115 -1.06 -9.94 17.81
C VAL A 115 -2.13 -10.73 18.56
N ALA A 116 -1.72 -11.60 19.49
CA ALA A 116 -2.64 -12.27 20.39
C ALA A 116 -3.05 -11.36 21.56
N PRO A 117 -4.24 -11.55 22.15
CA PRO A 117 -4.58 -10.94 23.43
C PRO A 117 -3.55 -11.30 24.53
N GLN A 118 -3.43 -10.44 25.55
CA GLN A 118 -2.51 -10.68 26.66
C GLN A 118 -2.78 -12.05 27.32
N GLY A 119 -1.72 -12.82 27.53
CA GLY A 119 -1.78 -14.16 28.13
C GLY A 119 -2.25 -15.27 27.19
N GLN A 120 -2.49 -14.98 25.90
CA GLN A 120 -2.84 -15.98 24.89
C GLN A 120 -1.71 -16.19 23.88
N ALA A 121 -1.64 -17.39 23.32
CA ALA A 121 -0.76 -17.68 22.19
C ALA A 121 -1.38 -17.14 20.88
N VAL A 122 -0.52 -16.78 19.92
CA VAL A 122 -0.97 -16.50 18.55
C VAL A 122 -1.45 -17.81 17.92
N THR A 123 -2.68 -17.82 17.41
CA THR A 123 -3.26 -18.98 16.72
C THR A 123 -3.81 -18.57 15.36
N LEU A 124 -3.90 -19.53 14.45
CA LEU A 124 -4.51 -19.32 13.14
C LEU A 124 -5.97 -18.86 13.27
N ASP A 125 -6.72 -19.47 14.20
CA ASP A 125 -8.11 -19.11 14.49
C ASP A 125 -8.28 -17.63 14.85
N LEU A 126 -7.42 -17.10 15.73
CA LEU A 126 -7.43 -15.67 16.09
C LEU A 126 -7.15 -14.77 14.88
N ALA A 127 -6.23 -15.16 13.99
CA ALA A 127 -5.89 -14.41 12.79
C ALA A 127 -7.01 -14.46 11.73
N THR A 128 -7.76 -15.56 11.65
CA THR A 128 -8.78 -15.77 10.61
C THR A 128 -10.22 -15.55 11.07
N ARG A 129 -10.46 -15.25 12.36
CA ARG A 129 -11.82 -15.10 12.92
C ARG A 129 -12.70 -14.07 12.23
N ALA A 130 -12.10 -13.04 11.62
CA ALA A 130 -12.81 -11.97 10.92
C ALA A 130 -13.14 -12.33 9.46
N LEU A 131 -12.65 -13.47 8.97
CA LEU A 131 -12.97 -13.93 7.61
C LEU A 131 -14.43 -14.35 7.50
N PRO A 132 -15.09 -14.08 6.36
CA PRO A 132 -16.42 -14.60 6.09
C PRO A 132 -16.41 -16.14 6.14
N GLN A 133 -17.16 -16.74 7.05
CA GLN A 133 -17.12 -18.20 7.30
C GLN A 133 -17.54 -19.05 6.09
N ASN A 134 -18.31 -18.49 5.14
CA ASN A 134 -18.79 -19.16 3.94
C ASN A 134 -18.40 -18.42 2.64
N GLY A 135 -17.33 -17.60 2.66
CA GLY A 135 -16.84 -16.97 1.44
C GLY A 135 -16.27 -18.03 0.48
N ALA A 136 -16.48 -17.86 -0.84
CA ALA A 136 -16.04 -18.82 -1.85
C ALA A 136 -14.54 -19.17 -1.77
N ASN A 137 -13.71 -18.25 -1.29
CA ASN A 137 -12.24 -18.40 -1.22
C ASN A 137 -11.72 -18.50 0.22
N SER A 138 -12.57 -18.87 1.18
CA SER A 138 -12.21 -18.80 2.61
C SER A 138 -11.12 -19.80 3.00
N ALA A 139 -11.13 -20.99 2.39
CA ALA A 139 -10.14 -22.03 2.66
C ALA A 139 -8.74 -21.59 2.19
N GLU A 140 -8.65 -21.07 0.98
CA GLU A 140 -7.40 -20.58 0.38
C GLU A 140 -6.83 -19.41 1.18
N ARG A 141 -7.69 -18.51 1.67
CA ARG A 141 -7.28 -17.43 2.57
C ARG A 141 -6.72 -17.96 3.88
N ILE A 142 -7.38 -18.92 4.52
CA ILE A 142 -6.90 -19.55 5.75
C ILE A 142 -5.54 -20.20 5.52
N ASP A 143 -5.34 -20.86 4.37
CA ASP A 143 -4.06 -21.47 4.01
C ASP A 143 -2.95 -20.42 3.80
N ALA A 144 -3.26 -19.28 3.17
CA ALA A 144 -2.31 -18.17 3.08
C ALA A 144 -1.98 -17.54 4.43
N TYR A 145 -2.95 -17.37 5.32
CA TYR A 145 -2.68 -16.96 6.71
C TYR A 145 -1.79 -17.96 7.43
N ARG A 146 -2.00 -19.27 7.23
CA ARG A 146 -1.14 -20.31 7.81
C ARG A 146 0.30 -20.21 7.29
N ALA A 147 0.47 -20.01 5.99
CA ALA A 147 1.78 -19.83 5.37
C ALA A 147 2.49 -18.56 5.87
N LEU A 148 1.78 -17.42 5.95
CA LEU A 148 2.31 -16.18 6.52
C LEU A 148 2.69 -16.35 8.00
N MET A 149 1.82 -16.99 8.80
CA MET A 149 2.08 -17.30 10.20
C MET A 149 3.36 -18.13 10.36
N GLY A 150 3.58 -19.12 9.47
CA GLY A 150 4.83 -19.89 9.42
C GLY A 150 6.08 -19.04 9.22
N ARG A 151 6.00 -18.00 8.36
CA ARG A 151 7.11 -17.05 8.14
C ARG A 151 7.35 -16.10 9.30
N CYS A 152 6.31 -15.84 10.10
CA CYS A 152 6.32 -14.97 11.26
C CYS A 152 6.60 -15.69 12.58
N LYS A 153 6.73 -17.03 12.58
CA LYS A 153 6.71 -17.85 13.81
C LYS A 153 7.72 -17.43 14.88
N ASP A 154 8.91 -17.01 14.48
CA ASP A 154 10.00 -16.61 15.39
C ASP A 154 9.74 -15.24 16.06
N PHE A 155 8.75 -14.47 15.60
CA PHE A 155 8.27 -13.31 16.35
C PHE A 155 7.40 -13.68 17.55
N PHE A 156 6.80 -14.88 17.57
CA PHE A 156 5.83 -15.25 18.61
C PHE A 156 6.45 -15.59 19.96
N ASP A 157 7.77 -15.77 20.02
CA ASP A 157 8.53 -15.89 21.27
C ASP A 157 8.72 -14.54 21.99
N MET A 158 8.36 -13.43 21.34
CA MET A 158 8.41 -12.11 21.99
C MET A 158 7.33 -11.99 23.08
N PRO A 159 7.67 -11.42 24.25
CA PRO A 159 6.65 -11.03 25.22
C PRO A 159 5.61 -10.11 24.59
N HIS A 160 4.33 -10.30 24.93
CA HIS A 160 3.21 -9.50 24.42
C HIS A 160 3.50 -7.99 24.50
N ASP A 161 3.96 -7.51 25.66
CA ASP A 161 4.20 -6.08 25.88
C ASP A 161 5.36 -5.56 25.02
N ALA A 162 6.34 -6.40 24.70
CA ALA A 162 7.41 -6.06 23.76
C ALA A 162 6.89 -5.96 22.32
N VAL A 163 5.96 -6.83 21.91
CA VAL A 163 5.30 -6.74 20.59
C VAL A 163 4.49 -5.45 20.48
N ILE A 164 3.72 -5.10 21.51
CA ILE A 164 2.94 -3.86 21.53
C ILE A 164 3.86 -2.64 21.46
N ALA A 165 4.87 -2.56 22.33
CA ALA A 165 5.82 -1.46 22.35
C ALA A 165 6.56 -1.32 21.00
N GLN A 166 7.01 -2.43 20.43
CA GLN A 166 7.67 -2.42 19.13
C GLN A 166 6.73 -1.99 18.00
N THR A 167 5.48 -2.45 18.00
CA THR A 167 4.46 -2.02 17.01
C THR A 167 4.20 -0.52 17.10
N GLN A 168 4.08 0.03 18.32
CA GLN A 168 3.90 1.47 18.54
C GLN A 168 5.12 2.27 18.05
N GLN A 169 6.33 1.79 18.34
CA GLN A 169 7.56 2.42 17.86
C GLN A 169 7.62 2.45 16.32
N GLN A 170 7.36 1.32 15.66
CA GLN A 170 7.38 1.21 14.20
C GLN A 170 6.33 2.13 13.56
N ASN A 171 5.12 2.16 14.13
CA ASN A 171 4.05 3.06 13.67
C ASN A 171 4.42 4.54 13.86
N GLY A 172 5.01 4.90 15.00
CA GLY A 172 5.48 6.26 15.26
C GLY A 172 6.53 6.71 14.23
N ALA A 173 7.50 5.85 13.94
CA ALA A 173 8.55 6.13 12.96
C ALA A 173 8.05 6.12 11.51
N TRP A 174 6.98 5.38 11.19
CA TRP A 174 6.31 5.49 9.90
C TRP A 174 5.54 6.82 9.76
N LEU A 175 4.84 7.24 10.83
CA LEU A 175 4.10 8.51 10.87
C LEU A 175 5.04 9.72 10.77
N SER A 176 6.18 9.70 11.46
CA SER A 176 7.22 10.76 11.37
C SER A 176 7.90 10.82 10.00
N GLY A 177 7.88 9.72 9.24
CA GLY A 177 8.51 9.61 7.92
C GLY A 177 9.87 8.92 7.92
N ASP A 178 10.39 8.53 9.08
CA ASP A 178 11.70 7.88 9.25
C ASP A 178 11.76 6.48 8.63
N LEU A 179 10.62 5.78 8.61
CA LEU A 179 10.49 4.43 8.04
C LEU A 179 9.63 4.37 6.78
N ARG A 180 9.15 5.52 6.27
CA ARG A 180 8.41 5.53 4.99
C ARG A 180 9.29 4.99 3.88
N THR A 181 8.70 4.13 3.07
CA THR A 181 9.30 3.76 1.79
C THR A 181 9.48 5.02 0.94
N PRO A 182 10.47 5.05 0.02
CA PRO A 182 10.71 6.24 -0.78
C PRO A 182 9.49 6.67 -1.60
N GLY A 183 8.66 5.74 -2.09
CA GLY A 183 7.41 6.08 -2.79
C GLY A 183 6.30 6.61 -1.88
N GLU A 184 6.14 6.10 -0.66
CA GLU A 184 5.22 6.68 0.35
C GLU A 184 5.64 8.10 0.76
N ARG A 185 6.94 8.39 0.71
CA ARG A 185 7.47 9.72 0.93
C ARG A 185 7.14 10.65 -0.23
N ALA A 186 7.28 10.19 -1.48
CA ALA A 186 6.83 10.94 -2.66
C ALA A 186 5.31 11.24 -2.59
N ALA A 187 4.50 10.24 -2.23
CA ALA A 187 3.06 10.40 -2.04
C ALA A 187 2.74 11.43 -0.94
N LYS A 188 3.49 11.43 0.16
CA LYS A 188 3.35 12.44 1.22
C LYS A 188 3.67 13.84 0.73
N TYR A 189 4.79 14.02 0.04
CA TYR A 189 5.13 15.34 -0.50
C TYR A 189 4.01 15.86 -1.40
N LEU A 190 3.43 14.99 -2.23
CA LEU A 190 2.31 15.36 -3.06
C LEU A 190 1.08 15.78 -2.24
N ALA A 191 0.72 15.02 -1.20
CA ALA A 191 -0.38 15.34 -0.30
C ALA A 191 -0.15 16.64 0.49
N ASP A 192 1.10 16.97 0.81
CA ASP A 192 1.50 18.21 1.49
C ASP A 192 1.64 19.41 0.50
N GLY A 193 1.30 19.24 -0.78
CA GLY A 193 1.41 20.28 -1.82
C GLY A 193 2.83 20.55 -2.36
N LYS A 194 3.79 19.71 -1.97
CA LYS A 194 5.21 19.78 -2.37
C LYS A 194 5.48 19.00 -3.65
N THR A 195 4.83 19.42 -4.74
CA THR A 195 4.81 18.68 -6.01
C THR A 195 6.20 18.48 -6.61
N GLN A 196 7.09 19.47 -6.49
CA GLN A 196 8.45 19.40 -7.06
C GLN A 196 9.30 18.35 -6.33
N GLU A 197 9.25 18.33 -5.00
CA GLU A 197 9.95 17.34 -4.18
C GLU A 197 9.37 15.93 -4.39
N ALA A 198 8.06 15.82 -4.57
CA ALA A 198 7.39 14.57 -4.90
C ALA A 198 7.89 14.01 -6.25
N ALA A 199 7.87 14.82 -7.30
CA ALA A 199 8.34 14.45 -8.64
C ALA A 199 9.84 14.11 -8.66
N SER A 200 10.67 14.92 -7.99
CA SER A 200 12.10 14.65 -7.85
C SER A 200 12.37 13.32 -7.14
N THR A 201 11.61 13.01 -6.09
CA THR A 201 11.70 11.72 -5.39
C THR A 201 11.28 10.56 -6.29
N ALA A 202 10.19 10.71 -7.05
CA ALA A 202 9.76 9.71 -8.01
C ALA A 202 10.80 9.45 -9.10
N HIS A 203 11.42 10.49 -9.66
CA HIS A 203 12.52 10.34 -10.62
C HIS A 203 13.70 9.57 -10.03
N ALA A 204 14.11 9.87 -8.81
CA ALA A 204 15.19 9.15 -8.14
C ALA A 204 14.87 7.65 -7.97
N ILE A 205 13.62 7.33 -7.60
CA ILE A 205 13.17 5.94 -7.49
C ILE A 205 13.21 5.22 -8.84
N ILE A 206 12.68 5.84 -9.89
CA ILE A 206 12.68 5.25 -11.24
C ILE A 206 14.12 5.05 -11.73
N ALA A 207 15.00 6.03 -11.54
CA ALA A 207 16.39 5.97 -11.93
C ALA A 207 17.18 4.86 -11.21
N SER A 208 16.78 4.52 -9.97
CA SER A 208 17.42 3.44 -9.21
C SER A 208 17.17 2.05 -9.82
N GLN A 209 16.09 1.90 -10.60
CA GLN A 209 15.59 0.62 -11.10
C GLN A 209 15.40 -0.45 -10.01
N ASP A 210 15.32 -0.07 -8.74
CA ASP A 210 15.03 -0.99 -7.65
C ASP A 210 13.55 -1.38 -7.71
N PRO A 211 13.22 -2.66 -7.99
CA PRO A 211 11.83 -3.08 -8.14
C PRO A 211 10.99 -2.78 -6.91
N PHE A 212 11.61 -2.82 -5.73
CA PHE A 212 10.91 -2.52 -4.48
C PHE A 212 10.59 -1.03 -4.33
N ALA A 213 11.58 -0.15 -4.51
CA ALA A 213 11.33 1.29 -4.51
C ALA A 213 10.24 1.65 -5.55
N ILE A 214 10.27 1.02 -6.72
CA ILE A 214 9.26 1.22 -7.78
C ILE A 214 7.87 0.74 -7.33
N TYR A 215 7.74 -0.43 -6.70
CA TYR A 215 6.46 -0.88 -6.13
C TYR A 215 5.87 0.13 -5.13
N SER A 216 6.73 0.81 -4.37
CA SER A 216 6.28 1.80 -3.39
C SER A 216 5.69 3.07 -4.03
N LEU A 217 5.89 3.31 -5.33
CA LEU A 217 5.33 4.46 -6.04
C LEU A 217 3.84 4.36 -6.35
N ARG A 218 3.20 3.20 -6.18
CA ARG A 218 1.79 2.97 -6.58
C ARG A 218 0.81 4.05 -6.07
N GLU A 219 0.94 4.46 -4.81
CA GLU A 219 0.06 5.49 -4.20
C GLU A 219 0.37 6.88 -4.77
N PHE A 220 1.66 7.19 -4.95
CA PHE A 220 2.10 8.43 -5.57
C PHE A 220 1.55 8.52 -7.00
N MET A 221 1.71 7.48 -7.82
CA MET A 221 1.25 7.48 -9.20
C MET A 221 -0.26 7.59 -9.31
N GLY A 222 -1.01 6.89 -8.44
CA GLY A 222 -2.47 7.02 -8.39
C GLY A 222 -2.94 8.45 -8.12
N THR A 223 -2.26 9.14 -7.20
CA THR A 223 -2.60 10.53 -6.86
C THR A 223 -2.09 11.52 -7.92
N TYR A 224 -0.86 11.36 -8.37
CA TYR A 224 -0.19 12.27 -9.30
C TYR A 224 -0.87 12.30 -10.67
N LEU A 225 -1.27 11.14 -11.17
CA LEU A 225 -1.98 11.03 -12.45
C LEU A 225 -3.44 11.48 -12.36
N ALA A 226 -4.01 11.58 -11.16
CA ALA A 226 -5.35 12.15 -10.96
C ALA A 226 -5.35 13.70 -10.94
N LEU A 227 -4.19 14.36 -10.88
CA LEU A 227 -4.11 15.81 -10.86
C LEU A 227 -4.57 16.45 -12.18
N PRO A 228 -5.21 17.64 -12.13
CA PRO A 228 -5.52 18.40 -13.34
C PRO A 228 -4.25 18.65 -14.18
N GLY A 229 -4.31 18.28 -15.46
CA GLY A 229 -3.18 18.36 -16.39
C GLY A 229 -2.42 17.04 -16.60
N ASN A 230 -2.49 16.11 -15.66
CA ASN A 230 -1.88 14.78 -15.75
C ASN A 230 -2.89 13.66 -16.02
N ALA A 231 -4.16 13.90 -15.67
CA ALA A 231 -5.27 12.99 -15.91
C ALA A 231 -5.48 12.72 -17.40
N GLN A 232 -5.74 11.46 -17.76
CA GLN A 232 -6.09 11.11 -19.13
C GLN A 232 -7.49 11.63 -19.47
N SER A 233 -7.61 12.23 -20.64
CA SER A 233 -8.90 12.64 -21.20
C SER A 233 -9.78 11.41 -21.45
N GLY A 234 -11.02 11.43 -20.94
CA GLY A 234 -12.01 10.36 -21.17
C GLY A 234 -12.11 9.31 -20.07
N GLN A 235 -11.39 9.48 -18.96
CA GLN A 235 -11.50 8.60 -17.80
C GLN A 235 -12.84 8.82 -17.09
N ALA A 236 -13.63 7.75 -16.92
CA ALA A 236 -14.92 7.87 -16.26
C ALA A 236 -14.74 8.18 -14.76
N PRO A 237 -15.64 8.97 -14.14
CA PRO A 237 -15.60 9.20 -12.70
C PRO A 237 -15.56 7.88 -11.92
N GLY A 238 -14.53 7.69 -11.09
CA GLY A 238 -14.32 6.48 -10.29
C GLY A 238 -13.50 5.36 -10.94
N GLN A 239 -13.08 5.50 -12.21
CA GLN A 239 -12.13 4.56 -12.80
C GLN A 239 -10.68 4.90 -12.41
N GLN A 240 -9.96 3.89 -11.91
CA GLN A 240 -8.53 4.01 -11.64
C GLN A 240 -7.74 4.12 -12.94
N ASP A 241 -6.67 4.91 -12.92
CA ASP A 241 -5.78 5.06 -14.07
C ASP A 241 -4.98 3.77 -14.27
N VAL A 242 -5.07 3.17 -15.45
CA VAL A 242 -4.34 1.93 -15.77
C VAL A 242 -2.82 2.12 -15.59
N ARG A 243 -2.30 3.32 -15.84
CA ARG A 243 -0.89 3.65 -15.62
C ARG A 243 -0.52 3.54 -14.15
N ALA A 244 -1.41 3.96 -13.24
CA ALA A 244 -1.18 3.82 -11.80
C ALA A 244 -1.28 2.36 -11.36
N LEU A 245 -2.28 1.62 -11.88
CA LEU A 245 -2.45 0.18 -11.61
C LEU A 245 -1.24 -0.66 -12.05
N ALA A 246 -0.58 -0.28 -13.14
CA ALA A 246 0.59 -0.98 -13.65
C ALA A 246 1.74 -1.05 -12.62
N PHE A 247 1.87 -0.07 -11.71
CA PHE A 247 2.92 -0.09 -10.67
C PHE A 247 2.76 -1.22 -9.64
N TYR A 248 1.60 -1.90 -9.60
CA TYR A 248 1.43 -3.13 -8.82
C TYR A 248 2.11 -4.35 -9.46
N ILE A 249 2.33 -4.33 -10.79
CA ILE A 249 2.81 -5.47 -11.59
C ILE A 249 4.24 -5.24 -12.10
N VAL A 250 4.57 -4.03 -12.51
CA VAL A 250 5.88 -3.60 -13.03
C VAL A 250 7.08 -4.11 -12.22
N PRO A 251 7.07 -4.13 -10.88
CA PRO A 251 8.18 -4.69 -10.10
C PRO A 251 8.56 -6.12 -10.48
N CYS A 252 7.58 -6.95 -10.87
CA CYS A 252 7.79 -8.31 -11.33
C CYS A 252 8.58 -8.33 -12.66
N GLU A 253 8.22 -7.46 -13.60
CA GLU A 253 8.91 -7.25 -14.88
C GLU A 253 10.35 -6.72 -14.71
N LEU A 254 10.64 -6.13 -13.54
CA LEU A 254 11.95 -5.65 -13.14
C LEU A 254 12.75 -6.67 -12.30
N GLY A 255 12.22 -7.88 -12.13
CA GLY A 255 12.90 -9.00 -11.48
C GLY A 255 12.60 -9.17 -9.99
N MET A 256 11.54 -8.54 -9.47
CA MET A 256 10.99 -8.92 -8.18
C MET A 256 10.43 -10.35 -8.23
N GLU A 257 10.65 -11.14 -7.19
CA GLU A 257 10.02 -12.45 -7.07
C GLU A 257 8.50 -12.28 -6.86
N CYS A 258 7.73 -12.69 -7.86
CA CYS A 258 6.29 -12.55 -7.91
C CYS A 258 5.56 -13.89 -8.11
N GLY A 259 6.26 -15.01 -7.91
CA GLY A 259 5.67 -16.34 -7.95
C GLY A 259 4.58 -16.53 -6.89
N PRO A 260 3.80 -17.63 -6.99
CA PRO A 260 2.66 -17.90 -6.12
C PRO A 260 3.04 -18.02 -4.63
N ASP A 261 4.28 -18.36 -4.34
CA ASP A 261 4.84 -18.48 -2.98
C ASP A 261 5.61 -17.23 -2.53
N SER A 262 5.58 -16.13 -3.28
CA SER A 262 6.19 -14.87 -2.83
C SER A 262 5.44 -14.31 -1.60
N LEU A 263 6.14 -13.54 -0.76
CA LEU A 263 5.52 -12.86 0.39
C LEU A 263 4.36 -11.98 -0.07
N THR A 264 4.57 -11.21 -1.14
CA THR A 264 3.54 -10.34 -1.72
C THR A 264 2.33 -11.14 -2.21
N ALA A 265 2.53 -12.29 -2.88
CA ALA A 265 1.42 -13.16 -3.30
C ALA A 265 0.62 -13.66 -2.09
N LEU A 266 1.30 -14.12 -1.03
CA LEU A 266 0.64 -14.61 0.19
C LEU A 266 -0.16 -13.51 0.88
N GLN A 267 0.40 -12.31 1.01
CA GLN A 267 -0.30 -11.15 1.58
C GLN A 267 -1.52 -10.77 0.75
N LEU A 268 -1.40 -10.77 -0.58
CA LEU A 268 -2.51 -10.48 -1.48
C LEU A 268 -3.62 -11.52 -1.32
N CYS A 269 -3.31 -12.81 -1.35
CA CYS A 269 -4.29 -13.87 -1.14
C CYS A 269 -4.97 -13.76 0.24
N ALA A 270 -4.21 -13.56 1.32
CA ALA A 270 -4.78 -13.40 2.66
C ALA A 270 -5.77 -12.22 2.73
N HIS A 271 -5.48 -11.13 2.02
CA HIS A 271 -6.30 -9.92 2.03
C HIS A 271 -7.52 -9.98 1.09
N THR A 272 -7.33 -10.36 -0.17
CA THR A 272 -8.36 -10.30 -1.22
C THR A 272 -9.09 -11.62 -1.45
N GLY A 273 -8.46 -12.75 -1.10
CA GLY A 273 -8.92 -14.07 -1.49
C GLY A 273 -8.49 -14.50 -2.89
N GLU A 274 -7.68 -13.70 -3.59
CA GLU A 274 -7.11 -14.06 -4.87
C GLU A 274 -5.84 -14.86 -4.68
N CYS A 275 -5.94 -16.18 -4.79
CA CYS A 275 -4.91 -17.12 -4.34
C CYS A 275 -4.29 -17.95 -5.46
N LEU A 276 -4.82 -17.87 -6.68
CA LEU A 276 -4.30 -18.59 -7.84
C LEU A 276 -3.34 -17.73 -8.64
N GLY A 277 -2.28 -18.34 -9.16
CA GLY A 277 -1.30 -17.68 -10.01
C GLY A 277 -0.29 -16.79 -9.27
N THR A 278 0.44 -16.03 -10.08
CA THR A 278 1.44 -15.03 -9.71
C THR A 278 0.81 -13.76 -9.11
N VAL A 279 1.64 -12.88 -8.54
CA VAL A 279 1.20 -11.55 -8.06
C VAL A 279 0.47 -10.77 -9.15
N ALA A 280 1.01 -10.78 -10.38
CA ALA A 280 0.42 -10.10 -11.52
C ALA A 280 -0.99 -10.62 -11.83
N GLU A 281 -1.14 -11.95 -11.92
CA GLU A 281 -2.42 -12.59 -12.20
C GLU A 281 -3.48 -12.30 -11.12
N ARG A 282 -3.07 -12.29 -9.85
CA ARG A 282 -3.95 -11.97 -8.72
C ARG A 282 -4.40 -10.51 -8.74
N TYR A 283 -3.51 -9.56 -9.04
CA TYR A 283 -3.90 -8.16 -9.21
C TYR A 283 -4.82 -7.96 -10.41
N LEU A 284 -4.53 -8.62 -11.55
CA LEU A 284 -5.38 -8.58 -12.73
C LEU A 284 -6.79 -9.10 -12.43
N HIS A 285 -6.90 -10.16 -11.64
CA HIS A 285 -8.21 -10.66 -11.21
C HIS A 285 -8.90 -9.68 -10.25
N ALA A 286 -8.18 -9.18 -9.24
CA ALA A 286 -8.70 -8.21 -8.27
C ALA A 286 -9.18 -6.90 -8.90
N PHE A 287 -8.57 -6.49 -10.02
CA PHE A 287 -8.92 -5.28 -10.76
C PHE A 287 -9.82 -5.51 -11.97
N SER A 288 -10.24 -6.76 -12.25
CA SER A 288 -10.97 -7.13 -13.46
C SER A 288 -12.30 -6.38 -13.66
N ALA A 289 -12.94 -5.94 -12.58
CA ALA A 289 -14.13 -5.09 -12.64
C ALA A 289 -13.85 -3.65 -13.09
N GLN A 290 -12.59 -3.21 -13.06
CA GLN A 290 -12.16 -1.83 -13.28
C GLN A 290 -11.36 -1.67 -14.58
N VAL A 291 -10.57 -2.68 -14.96
CA VAL A 291 -9.70 -2.61 -16.14
C VAL A 291 -9.61 -3.95 -16.87
N ASP A 292 -9.52 -3.89 -18.19
CA ASP A 292 -9.25 -5.07 -19.01
C ASP A 292 -7.86 -5.63 -18.71
N ARG A 293 -7.78 -6.95 -18.56
CA ARG A 293 -6.55 -7.66 -18.24
C ARG A 293 -5.44 -7.41 -19.26
N THR A 294 -5.75 -7.52 -20.54
CA THR A 294 -4.77 -7.37 -21.63
C THR A 294 -4.25 -5.94 -21.67
N VAL A 295 -5.12 -4.96 -21.41
CA VAL A 295 -4.74 -3.55 -21.33
C VAL A 295 -3.77 -3.31 -20.19
N LEU A 296 -4.04 -3.82 -18.98
CA LEU A 296 -3.14 -3.65 -17.83
C LEU A 296 -1.80 -4.39 -18.00
N GLU A 297 -1.80 -5.59 -18.59
CA GLU A 297 -0.55 -6.32 -18.92
C GLU A 297 0.31 -5.56 -19.93
N ASN A 298 -0.30 -5.06 -21.01
CA ASN A 298 0.41 -4.26 -22.01
C ASN A 298 0.98 -2.97 -21.41
N GLU A 299 0.19 -2.30 -20.58
CA GLU A 299 0.61 -1.07 -19.92
C GLU A 299 1.74 -1.31 -18.92
N SER A 300 1.70 -2.43 -18.19
CA SER A 300 2.77 -2.83 -17.27
C SER A 300 4.09 -3.06 -18.01
N ARG A 301 4.06 -3.75 -19.16
CA ARG A 301 5.25 -3.92 -20.01
C ARG A 301 5.78 -2.59 -20.54
N ARG A 302 4.87 -1.75 -21.07
CA ARG A 302 5.23 -0.42 -21.58
C ARG A 302 5.91 0.45 -20.51
N ILE A 303 5.38 0.46 -19.29
CA ILE A 303 5.96 1.20 -18.16
C ILE A 303 7.31 0.59 -17.75
N ALA A 304 7.42 -0.75 -17.69
CA ALA A 304 8.69 -1.39 -17.37
C ALA A 304 9.78 -1.04 -18.39
N ASP A 305 9.44 -0.99 -19.68
CA ASP A 305 10.37 -0.58 -20.75
C ASP A 305 10.74 0.90 -20.65
N ALA A 306 9.77 1.77 -20.36
CA ALA A 306 10.02 3.20 -20.12
C ALA A 306 10.96 3.43 -18.92
N ILE A 307 10.79 2.66 -17.83
CA ILE A 307 11.70 2.69 -16.67
C ILE A 307 13.10 2.27 -17.06
N LYS A 308 13.24 1.17 -17.81
CA LYS A 308 14.54 0.68 -18.29
C LYS A 308 15.23 1.69 -19.21
N ALA A 309 14.45 2.41 -20.02
CA ALA A 309 14.93 3.44 -20.93
C ALA A 309 15.15 4.82 -20.26
N GLY A 310 14.67 5.02 -19.03
CA GLY A 310 14.69 6.34 -18.38
C GLY A 310 13.77 7.37 -19.03
N ASP A 311 12.71 6.93 -19.71
CA ASP A 311 11.72 7.80 -20.38
C ASP A 311 10.63 8.24 -19.40
N TYR A 312 10.93 9.24 -18.59
CA TYR A 312 10.01 9.80 -17.58
C TYR A 312 8.71 10.34 -18.22
N ARG A 313 8.80 10.91 -19.43
CA ARG A 313 7.63 11.43 -20.15
C ARG A 313 6.64 10.32 -20.48
N ALA A 314 7.12 9.15 -20.88
CA ALA A 314 6.28 7.98 -21.11
C ALA A 314 5.61 7.46 -19.82
N LEU A 315 6.14 7.79 -18.64
CA LEU A 315 5.52 7.48 -17.34
C LEU A 315 4.48 8.53 -16.93
N GLY A 316 4.39 9.64 -17.67
CA GLY A 316 3.59 10.80 -17.31
C GLY A 316 4.21 11.66 -16.21
N LEU A 317 5.55 11.58 -16.04
CA LEU A 317 6.34 12.37 -15.08
C LEU A 317 7.10 13.50 -15.78
#